data_AF-A0A094Q489-F1
#
_entry.id   AF-A0A094Q489-F1
#
_cell.length_a   1.000
_cell.length_b   1.000
_cell.length_c   1.000
_cell.angle_alpha   90.00
_cell.angle_beta   90.00
_cell.angle_gamma   90.00
#
_symmetry.space_group_name_H-M   'P 1'
#
loop_
_entity.id
_entity.type
_entity.pdbx_description
1 polymer ?
#
loop_
_entity_poly.entity_id
_entity_poly.type
_entity_poly.pdbx_seq_one_letter_code
_entity_poly.pdbx_strand_id
1 'polypeptide(L)'
;MPQHPLSQIPDDVVWDWQERGACRTADPDVFFHPQNERGMARLRRDRAAKAVCAGCSVRIQCADYAIRSREPYGVWGGLTEEEREAVYQHIASAASFPRKRGEGALIAADVIAKAVSPSALGQAG
;
A
#
# COMPACT_ATOMS: atom_id res chain seq x y z
N MET A 1 -6.10 -9.72 -8.37
CA MET A 1 -6.69 -10.75 -7.48
C MET A 1 -5.65 -11.06 -6.42
N PRO A 2 -5.97 -11.02 -5.12
CA PRO A 2 -4.94 -11.24 -4.11
C PRO A 2 -4.38 -12.66 -4.26
N GLN A 3 -3.06 -12.78 -4.19
CA GLN A 3 -2.34 -14.05 -4.33
C GLN A 3 -2.24 -14.80 -2.98
N HIS A 4 -2.98 -14.35 -1.97
CA HIS A 4 -2.94 -14.92 -0.62
C HIS A 4 -3.87 -16.13 -0.45
N PRO A 5 -3.46 -17.16 0.31
CA PRO A 5 -4.33 -18.27 0.69
C PRO A 5 -5.57 -17.74 1.42
N LEU A 6 -6.74 -18.35 1.14
CA LEU A 6 -8.05 -17.94 1.67
C LEU A 6 -8.09 -17.80 3.20
N SER A 7 -7.20 -18.49 3.92
CA SER A 7 -7.06 -18.44 5.38
C SER A 7 -6.52 -17.10 5.93
N GLN A 8 -5.96 -16.25 5.08
CA GLN A 8 -5.44 -14.93 5.46
C GLN A 8 -6.41 -13.79 5.13
N ILE A 9 -7.52 -14.10 4.47
CA ILE A 9 -8.54 -13.12 4.07
C ILE A 9 -9.40 -12.78 5.30
N PRO A 10 -9.51 -11.49 5.70
CA PRO A 10 -10.36 -11.09 6.83
C PRO A 10 -11.84 -11.46 6.63
N ASP A 11 -12.56 -11.85 7.68
CA ASP A 11 -13.97 -12.29 7.55
C ASP A 11 -14.94 -11.19 7.06
N ASP A 12 -14.49 -9.94 7.01
CA ASP A 12 -15.26 -8.76 6.61
C ASP A 12 -14.94 -8.24 5.19
N VAL A 13 -14.49 -9.09 4.25
CA VAL A 13 -14.24 -8.69 2.84
C VAL A 13 -15.52 -8.29 2.13
N VAL A 14 -15.94 -7.05 2.35
CA VAL A 14 -16.83 -6.35 1.45
C VAL A 14 -15.96 -5.82 0.30
N TRP A 15 -16.04 -6.49 -0.85
CA TRP A 15 -15.30 -6.21 -2.10
C TRP A 15 -15.77 -4.95 -2.84
N ASP A 16 -16.05 -3.87 -2.12
CA ASP A 16 -16.71 -2.69 -2.68
C ASP A 16 -15.74 -1.52 -2.92
N TRP A 17 -14.75 -1.36 -2.05
CA TRP A 17 -13.83 -0.22 -2.17
C TRP A 17 -12.84 -0.41 -3.32
N GLN A 18 -12.46 -1.66 -3.65
CA GLN A 18 -11.52 -1.95 -4.73
C GLN A 18 -12.06 -1.49 -6.10
N GLU A 19 -13.38 -1.50 -6.30
CA GLU A 19 -14.02 -1.06 -7.55
C GLU A 19 -13.88 0.45 -7.80
N ARG A 20 -13.67 1.22 -6.74
CA ARG A 20 -13.48 2.67 -6.78
C ARG A 20 -12.00 3.08 -6.82
N GLY A 21 -11.10 2.12 -6.91
CA GLY A 21 -9.65 2.37 -6.98
C GLY A 21 -9.23 3.03 -8.29
N ALA A 22 -8.55 4.17 -8.20
CA ALA A 22 -7.98 4.86 -9.37
C ALA A 22 -6.95 4.00 -10.15
N CYS A 23 -6.35 3.00 -9.50
CA CYS A 23 -5.43 2.07 -10.14
C CYS A 23 -6.08 1.20 -11.23
N ARG A 24 -7.41 1.06 -11.25
CA ARG A 24 -8.13 0.23 -12.23
C ARG A 24 -8.01 0.72 -13.67
N THR A 25 -7.77 2.01 -13.86
CA THR A 25 -7.61 2.63 -15.18
C THR A 25 -6.14 2.90 -15.52
N ALA A 26 -5.22 2.50 -14.63
CA ALA A 26 -3.78 2.63 -14.82
C ALA A 26 -3.17 1.28 -15.22
N ASP A 27 -1.97 1.33 -15.79
CA ASP A 27 -1.20 0.12 -16.10
C ASP A 27 -0.78 -0.58 -14.79
N PRO A 28 -1.13 -1.87 -14.60
CA PRO A 28 -0.74 -2.62 -13.40
C PRO A 28 0.77 -2.68 -13.17
N ASP A 29 1.59 -2.65 -14.23
CA ASP A 29 3.05 -2.70 -14.11
C ASP A 29 3.62 -1.46 -13.41
N VAL A 30 2.86 -0.36 -13.34
CA VAL A 30 3.24 0.81 -12.54
C VAL A 30 3.28 0.47 -11.05
N PHE A 31 2.44 -0.44 -10.58
CA PHE A 31 2.32 -0.77 -9.15
C PHE A 31 3.21 -1.93 -8.73
N PHE A 32 3.56 -2.83 -9.66
CA PHE A 32 4.32 -4.04 -9.39
C PHE A 32 5.61 -4.03 -10.20
N HIS A 33 6.74 -3.90 -9.51
CA HIS A 33 8.03 -3.86 -10.18
C HIS A 33 8.52 -5.28 -10.53
N PRO A 34 9.36 -5.44 -11.58
CA PRO A 34 10.06 -6.68 -11.85
C PRO A 34 11.01 -7.09 -10.69
N GLN A 35 11.26 -8.39 -10.53
CA GLN A 35 12.03 -8.99 -9.42
C GLN A 35 13.44 -8.36 -9.19
N ASN A 36 14.01 -7.70 -10.20
CA ASN A 36 15.37 -7.15 -10.16
C ASN A 36 15.44 -5.63 -10.42
N GLU A 37 14.30 -4.92 -10.45
CA GLU A 37 14.32 -3.47 -10.63
C GLU A 37 14.87 -2.76 -9.38
N ARG A 38 15.83 -1.86 -9.58
CA ARG A 38 16.55 -1.16 -8.49
C ARG A 38 16.89 0.28 -8.87
N GLY A 39 17.37 1.04 -7.88
CA GLY A 39 17.89 2.40 -8.07
C GLY A 39 16.85 3.35 -8.67
N MET A 40 17.29 4.21 -9.59
CA MET A 40 16.43 5.25 -10.17
C MET A 40 15.22 4.72 -10.94
N ALA A 41 15.32 3.52 -11.54
CA ALA A 41 14.18 2.90 -12.21
C ALA A 41 13.06 2.57 -11.21
N ARG A 42 13.43 1.89 -10.11
CA ARG A 42 12.51 1.57 -9.01
C ARG A 42 11.90 2.83 -8.39
N LEU A 43 12.73 3.82 -8.06
CA LEU A 43 12.27 5.08 -7.48
C LEU A 43 11.27 5.82 -8.39
N ARG A 44 11.49 5.83 -9.71
CA ARG A 44 10.54 6.44 -10.66
C ARG A 44 9.21 5.69 -10.69
N ARG A 45 9.24 4.36 -10.68
CA ARG A 45 8.03 3.53 -10.66
C ARG A 45 7.24 3.75 -9.37
N ASP A 46 7.91 3.71 -8.22
CA ASP A 46 7.26 3.95 -6.92
C ASP A 46 6.62 5.35 -6.89
N ARG A 47 7.29 6.39 -7.39
CA ARG A 47 6.71 7.75 -7.51
C ARG A 47 5.49 7.78 -8.42
N ALA A 48 5.56 7.11 -9.57
CA ALA A 48 4.44 7.05 -10.52
C ALA A 48 3.21 6.37 -9.88
N ALA A 49 3.41 5.24 -9.19
CA ALA A 49 2.34 4.56 -8.46
C ALA A 49 1.77 5.44 -7.33
N LYS A 50 2.64 6.08 -6.54
CA LYS A 50 2.26 7.01 -5.48
C LYS A 50 1.43 8.18 -5.99
N ALA A 51 1.76 8.71 -7.18
CA ALA A 51 1.00 9.79 -7.80
C ALA A 51 -0.44 9.37 -8.13
N VAL A 52 -0.65 8.14 -8.63
CA VAL A 52 -2.00 7.58 -8.83
C VAL A 52 -2.72 7.42 -7.49
N CYS A 53 -2.03 6.90 -6.46
CA CYS A 53 -2.62 6.73 -5.14
C CYS A 53 -2.99 8.05 -4.45
N ALA A 54 -2.27 9.14 -4.71
CA ALA A 54 -2.49 10.44 -4.08
C ALA A 54 -3.90 11.00 -4.34
N GLY A 55 -4.44 10.78 -5.54
CA GLY A 55 -5.81 11.19 -5.93
C GLY A 55 -6.88 10.11 -5.73
N CYS A 56 -6.53 8.95 -5.18
CA CYS A 56 -7.46 7.81 -5.06
C CYS A 56 -8.38 7.96 -3.84
N SER A 57 -9.70 7.93 -4.06
CA SER A 57 -10.71 8.09 -3.01
C SER A 57 -10.71 6.98 -1.95
N VAL A 58 -10.21 5.79 -2.30
CA VAL A 58 -10.15 4.61 -1.42
C VAL A 58 -8.74 4.35 -0.88
N ARG A 59 -7.82 5.31 -1.00
CA ARG A 59 -6.40 5.14 -0.62
C ARG A 59 -6.22 4.61 0.80
N ILE A 60 -6.95 5.16 1.77
CA ILE A 60 -6.83 4.78 3.19
C ILE A 60 -7.32 3.34 3.41
N GLN A 61 -8.42 2.95 2.76
CA GLN A 61 -8.94 1.59 2.83
C GLN A 61 -7.97 0.58 2.19
N CYS A 62 -7.33 0.98 1.08
CA CYS A 62 -6.31 0.19 0.41
C CYS A 62 -5.06 -0.02 1.29
N ALA A 63 -4.57 1.05 1.94
CA ALA A 63 -3.44 0.96 2.86
C ALA A 63 -3.78 0.11 4.10
N ASP A 64 -4.97 0.27 4.67
CA ASP A 64 -5.45 -0.57 5.78
C ASP A 64 -5.41 -2.05 5.41
N TYR A 65 -6.01 -2.41 4.28
CA TYR A 65 -6.04 -3.78 3.79
C TYR A 65 -4.62 -4.34 3.58
N ALA A 66 -3.73 -3.56 2.96
CA ALA A 66 -2.37 -4.00 2.68
C ALA A 66 -1.59 -4.32 3.95
N ILE A 67 -1.73 -3.49 4.99
CA ILE A 67 -1.06 -3.70 6.27
C ILE A 67 -1.64 -4.93 7.01
N ARG A 68 -2.96 -5.08 7.06
CA ARG A 68 -3.61 -6.21 7.75
C ARG A 68 -3.33 -7.55 7.07
N SER A 69 -3.31 -7.56 5.74
CA SER A 69 -3.12 -8.78 4.93
C SER A 69 -1.64 -9.09 4.67
N ARG A 70 -0.74 -8.18 5.06
CA ARG A 70 0.71 -8.28 4.85
C ARG A 70 1.05 -8.45 3.37
N GLU A 71 0.44 -7.63 2.52
CA GLU A 71 0.61 -7.69 1.06
C GLU A 71 2.11 -7.54 0.71
N PRO A 72 2.73 -8.58 0.13
CA PRO A 72 4.18 -8.69 0.02
C PRO A 72 4.77 -7.87 -1.11
N TYR A 73 3.96 -7.54 -2.12
CA TYR A 73 4.45 -6.94 -3.36
C TYR A 73 3.69 -5.69 -3.76
N GLY A 74 4.39 -4.81 -4.46
CA GLY A 74 3.87 -3.63 -5.13
C GLY A 74 3.49 -2.47 -4.22
N VAL A 75 2.94 -1.42 -4.83
CA VAL A 75 2.47 -0.20 -4.14
C VAL A 75 0.97 -0.30 -3.84
N TRP A 76 0.62 -0.15 -2.55
CA TRP A 76 -0.77 -0.25 -2.08
C TRP A 76 -1.12 0.95 -1.22
N GLY A 77 -2.21 1.67 -1.56
CA GLY A 77 -2.64 2.84 -0.82
C GLY A 77 -1.56 3.95 -0.74
N GLY A 78 -0.62 3.95 -1.69
CA GLY A 78 0.54 4.83 -1.72
C GLY A 78 1.77 4.29 -0.99
N LEU A 79 1.67 3.18 -0.27
CA LEU A 79 2.80 2.57 0.46
C LEU A 79 3.60 1.66 -0.46
N THR A 80 4.93 1.79 -0.49
CA THR A 80 5.83 0.79 -1.10
C THR A 80 5.96 -0.45 -0.21
N GLU A 81 6.58 -1.51 -0.73
CA GLU A 81 6.96 -2.69 0.04
C GLU A 81 7.86 -2.32 1.23
N GLU A 82 8.88 -1.50 0.99
CA GLU A 82 9.85 -1.05 2.00
C GLU A 82 9.16 -0.24 3.12
N GLU A 83 8.21 0.63 2.76
CA GLU A 83 7.43 1.40 3.74
C GLU A 83 6.52 0.50 4.58
N ARG A 84 5.91 -0.52 3.96
CA ARG A 84 5.09 -1.51 4.69
C ARG A 84 5.96 -2.39 5.60
N GLU A 85 7.15 -2.78 5.15
CA GLU A 85 8.08 -3.58 5.95
C GLU A 85 8.47 -2.85 7.24
N ALA A 86 8.75 -1.54 7.17
CA ALA A 86 9.01 -0.74 8.37
C ALA A 86 7.83 -0.77 9.36
N VAL A 87 6.59 -0.74 8.87
CA VAL A 87 5.39 -0.89 9.71
C VAL A 87 5.31 -2.30 10.31
N TYR A 88 5.60 -3.35 9.54
CA TYR A 88 5.55 -4.73 10.04
C TYR A 88 6.58 -5.01 11.13
N GLN A 89 7.79 -4.45 11.00
CA GLN A 89 8.81 -4.55 12.04
C GLN A 89 8.36 -3.88 13.35
N HIS A 90 7.65 -2.75 13.24
CA HIS A 90 7.04 -2.11 14.41
C HIS A 90 5.93 -2.98 15.04
N ILE A 91 5.03 -3.55 14.23
CA ILE A 91 3.93 -4.41 14.72
C ILE A 91 4.45 -5.71 15.34
N ALA A 92 5.46 -6.34 14.75
CA ALA A 92 6.05 -7.57 15.25
C ALA A 92 6.59 -7.39 16.68
N SER A 93 7.09 -6.19 17.00
CA SER A 93 7.52 -5.83 18.35
C SER A 93 6.36 -5.72 19.36
N ALA A 94 5.14 -5.47 18.89
CA ALA A 94 3.92 -5.24 19.69
C ALA A 94 3.07 -6.51 19.94
N ALA A 95 3.58 -7.70 19.61
CA ALA A 95 3.01 -9.03 19.89
C ALA A 95 1.64 -9.40 19.25
N SER A 96 0.87 -8.46 18.70
CA SER A 96 -0.41 -8.75 18.02
C SER A 96 -0.57 -7.98 16.71
N PHE A 97 -0.90 -8.71 15.63
CA PHE A 97 -1.17 -8.11 14.32
C PHE A 97 -2.58 -7.53 14.22
N PRO A 98 -2.78 -6.42 13.51
CA PRO A 98 -4.11 -5.83 13.33
C PRO A 98 -5.03 -6.79 12.56
N ARG A 99 -6.25 -6.97 13.08
CA ARG A 99 -7.24 -7.89 12.50
C ARG A 99 -8.47 -7.13 12.01
N LYS A 100 -8.90 -6.08 12.71
CA LYS A 100 -10.13 -5.34 12.36
C LYS A 100 -9.84 -4.26 11.33
N ARG A 101 -10.80 -4.03 10.44
CA ARG A 101 -10.76 -2.92 9.49
C ARG A 101 -10.47 -1.60 10.18
N GLY A 102 -9.53 -0.84 9.62
CA GLY A 102 -9.07 0.45 10.15
C GLY A 102 -7.87 0.35 11.09
N GLU A 103 -7.61 -0.80 11.73
CA GLU A 103 -6.46 -0.95 12.63
C GLU A 103 -5.12 -0.82 11.89
N GLY A 104 -5.05 -1.32 10.65
CA GLY A 104 -3.85 -1.17 9.82
C GLY A 104 -3.59 0.29 9.45
N ALA A 105 -4.63 1.03 9.08
CA ALA A 105 -4.53 2.46 8.80
C ALA A 105 -4.15 3.29 10.04
N LEU A 106 -4.66 2.93 11.23
CA LEU A 106 -4.33 3.61 12.48
C LEU A 106 -2.85 3.43 12.83
N ILE A 107 -2.34 2.20 12.75
CA ILE A 107 -0.93 1.90 13.07
C ILE A 107 0.00 2.57 12.05
N ALA A 108 -0.37 2.57 10.77
CA ALA A 108 0.44 3.13 9.70
C ALA A 108 0.15 4.61 9.41
N ALA A 109 -0.59 5.33 10.25
CA ALA A 109 -1.14 6.65 9.92
C ALA A 109 -0.08 7.66 9.45
N ASP A 110 1.04 7.76 10.16
CA ASP A 110 2.16 8.65 9.80
C ASP A 110 2.82 8.24 8.48
N VAL A 111 3.05 6.95 8.28
CA VAL A 111 3.63 6.41 7.03
C VAL A 111 2.69 6.69 5.85
N ILE A 112 1.39 6.46 6.02
CA ILE A 112 0.34 6.74 5.01
C ILE A 112 0.30 8.22 4.64
N ALA A 113 0.45 9.12 5.62
CA ALA A 113 0.47 10.56 5.37
C ALA A 113 1.73 10.97 4.58
N LYS A 114 2.90 10.47 4.98
CA LYS A 114 4.19 10.79 4.32
C LYS A 114 4.31 10.22 2.91
N ALA A 115 3.73 9.05 2.68
CA ALA A 115 3.91 8.29 1.44
C ALA A 115 3.46 9.01 0.17
N VAL A 116 2.54 9.99 0.27
CA VAL A 116 2.08 10.82 -0.86
C VAL A 116 2.36 12.32 -0.66
N SER A 117 3.25 12.67 0.26
CA SER A 117 3.69 14.06 0.43
C SER A 117 4.32 14.61 -0.86
N PRO A 118 4.33 15.95 -1.08
CA PRO A 118 4.98 16.53 -2.25
C PRO A 118 6.42 16.03 -2.46
N SER A 119 7.19 15.90 -1.38
CA SER A 119 8.54 15.34 -1.41
C SER A 119 8.56 13.88 -1.87
N ALA A 120 7.65 13.05 -1.36
CA ALA A 120 7.53 11.65 -1.79
C ALA A 120 7.12 11.51 -3.27
N LEU A 121 6.35 12.46 -3.79
CA LEU A 121 5.95 12.53 -5.20
C LEU A 121 7.00 13.19 -6.10
N GLY A 122 8.11 13.69 -5.55
CA GLY A 122 9.14 14.40 -6.31
C GLY A 122 8.68 15.78 -6.81
N GLN A 123 7.72 16.40 -6.12
CA GLN A 123 7.16 17.73 -6.40
C GLN A 123 7.75 18.83 -5.50
N ALA A 124 8.78 18.51 -4.72
CA ALA A 124 9.54 19.53 -4.00
C ALA A 124 10.36 20.33 -5.03
N GLY A 125 10.05 21.63 -5.14
CA GLY A 125 10.72 22.58 -6.02
C GLY A 125 12.17 22.87 -5.65
#